data_AF-A0A9W4LJ25-F1
#
_entry.id   AF-A0A9W4LJ25-F1
#
_cell.length_a   1.000
_cell.length_b   1.000
_cell.length_c   1.000
_cell.angle_alpha   90.00
_cell.angle_beta   90.00
_cell.angle_gamma   90.00
#
_symmetry.space_group_name_H-M   'P 1'
#
loop_
_entity.id
_entity.type
_entity.pdbx_description
1 polymer ?
#
loop_
_entity_poly.entity_id
_entity_poly.type
_entity_poly.pdbx_seq_one_letter_code
_entity_poly.pdbx_strand_id
1 'polypeptide(L)'
;METMGAIVSDFMDDRGADGPPEAVPASRLLSWRLLATDDLDAIYALHLQAIDAMGDAALVKPETRAFFAGILAGGGRIVGAFDDKGLAAYGVLQLDLPPSEDARPVIGLAPSVKLAKFAGASVRPSDWGRRLHGALIDQRLEAARGAGVAHVYATAAPGNARSWTNLLDAGFHIRALKRKYGGHWRYLVFRAVDKKPQASGAEHDLWSAATDTGKAHRLLAEGYAGTAWRRRDDGGYDILFARQA
;
A
#
# COMPACT_ATOMS: atom_id res chain seq x y z
N MET A 1 44.97 -16.58 30.40
CA MET A 1 44.23 -15.43 29.87
C MET A 1 44.68 -15.29 28.43
N GLU A 2 43.73 -15.36 27.48
CA GLU A 2 43.87 -15.26 26.00
C GLU A 2 44.44 -16.51 25.28
N THR A 3 43.60 -17.50 24.90
CA THR A 3 42.89 -17.73 23.61
C THR A 3 43.84 -17.83 22.40
N MET A 4 44.29 -19.03 22.00
CA MET A 4 43.64 -20.03 21.10
C MET A 4 43.31 -19.48 19.70
N GLY A 5 43.97 -20.02 18.66
CA GLY A 5 43.67 -19.70 17.26
C GLY A 5 44.68 -20.27 16.27
N ALA A 6 44.68 -21.58 16.08
CA ALA A 6 45.25 -22.21 14.89
C ALA A 6 44.13 -23.01 14.21
N ILE A 7 43.97 -22.82 12.90
CA ILE A 7 44.01 -23.84 11.85
C ILE A 7 43.37 -23.23 10.60
N VAL A 8 44.21 -23.11 9.58
CA VAL A 8 43.88 -22.80 8.20
C VAL A 8 43.22 -24.05 7.60
N SER A 9 42.05 -23.90 7.00
CA SER A 9 41.53 -24.86 6.03
C SER A 9 41.07 -24.12 4.79
N ASP A 10 41.79 -24.36 3.69
CA ASP A 10 41.40 -24.05 2.32
C ASP A 10 40.00 -24.58 2.03
N PHE A 11 39.15 -23.69 1.52
CA PHE A 11 38.09 -24.05 0.59
C PHE A 11 38.20 -23.10 -0.60
N MET A 12 38.66 -23.64 -1.72
CA MET A 12 38.65 -22.97 -3.02
C MET A 12 37.19 -22.74 -3.42
N ASP A 13 36.79 -21.47 -3.54
CA ASP A 13 35.57 -21.05 -4.21
C ASP A 13 35.96 -20.44 -5.56
N ASP A 14 35.59 -21.16 -6.61
CA ASP A 14 35.80 -20.85 -8.02
C ASP A 14 34.83 -19.74 -8.43
N ARG A 15 35.20 -18.48 -8.15
CA ARG A 15 34.48 -17.31 -8.65
C ARG A 15 35.25 -16.67 -9.78
N GLY A 16 34.69 -16.86 -10.97
CA GLY A 16 35.09 -16.18 -12.20
C GLY A 16 35.20 -14.68 -12.04
N ALA A 17 36.04 -14.11 -12.90
CA ALA A 17 36.35 -12.70 -12.98
C ALA A 17 35.10 -11.86 -13.23
N ASP A 18 34.53 -11.30 -12.16
CA ASP A 18 33.75 -10.08 -12.21
C ASP A 18 34.33 -9.10 -11.19
N GLY A 19 34.53 -7.86 -11.64
CA GLY A 19 35.15 -6.79 -10.87
C GLY A 19 34.42 -6.49 -9.54
N PRO A 20 34.97 -5.57 -8.73
CA PRO A 20 34.34 -5.22 -7.46
C PRO A 20 32.87 -4.85 -7.70
N PRO A 21 31.94 -5.35 -6.87
CA PRO A 21 30.52 -5.07 -7.03
C PRO A 21 30.32 -3.56 -7.12
N GLU A 22 29.64 -3.13 -8.18
CA GLU A 22 29.25 -1.75 -8.42
C GLU A 22 28.71 -1.16 -7.11
N ALA A 23 29.30 -0.05 -6.66
CA ALA A 23 28.99 0.55 -5.37
C ALA A 23 27.48 0.65 -5.20
N VAL A 24 26.93 -0.01 -4.17
CA VAL A 24 25.51 0.08 -3.81
C VAL A 24 25.17 1.57 -3.76
N PRO A 25 24.33 2.10 -4.66
CA PRO A 25 24.11 3.53 -4.72
C PRO A 25 23.55 3.97 -3.37
N ALA A 26 24.24 4.93 -2.74
CA ALA A 26 23.77 5.57 -1.51
C ALA A 26 22.29 5.92 -1.69
N SER A 27 21.45 5.58 -0.70
CA SER A 27 20.02 5.85 -0.77
C SER A 27 19.80 7.31 -1.15
N ARG A 28 19.24 7.58 -2.34
CA ARG A 28 18.99 8.96 -2.80
C ARG A 28 18.18 9.68 -1.73
N LEU A 29 18.68 10.83 -1.26
CA LEU A 29 18.00 11.65 -0.27
C LEU A 29 16.66 12.12 -0.84
N LEU A 30 15.58 11.87 -0.12
CA LEU A 30 14.23 12.24 -0.52
C LEU A 30 13.74 13.45 0.29
N SER A 31 13.19 14.44 -0.42
CA SER A 31 12.46 15.54 0.19
C SER A 31 10.96 15.26 0.14
N TRP A 32 10.27 15.40 1.27
CA TRP A 32 8.85 15.12 1.41
C TRP A 32 8.07 16.41 1.63
N ARG A 33 6.97 16.59 0.89
CA ARG A 33 6.06 17.74 1.09
C ARG A 33 4.65 17.44 0.62
N LEU A 34 3.71 18.28 1.05
CA LEU A 34 2.40 18.37 0.41
C LEU A 34 2.57 18.94 -1.01
N LEU A 35 1.83 18.35 -1.94
CA LEU A 35 1.77 18.81 -3.32
C LEU A 35 0.71 19.91 -3.47
N ALA A 36 0.99 20.84 -4.37
CA ALA A 36 0.15 21.98 -4.71
C ALA A 36 -0.35 21.87 -6.15
N THR A 37 -1.21 22.80 -6.57
CA THR A 37 -1.79 22.82 -7.93
C THR A 37 -0.72 22.79 -9.03
N ASP A 38 0.42 23.44 -8.80
CA ASP A 38 1.54 23.50 -9.76
C ASP A 38 2.23 22.14 -9.96
N ASP A 39 2.00 21.16 -9.07
CA ASP A 39 2.53 19.80 -9.19
C ASP A 39 1.64 18.88 -10.03
N LEU A 40 0.48 19.35 -10.50
CA LEU A 40 -0.54 18.51 -11.14
C LEU A 40 0.00 17.73 -12.34
N ASP A 41 0.83 18.35 -13.16
CA ASP A 41 1.40 17.68 -14.33
C ASP A 41 2.41 16.60 -13.93
N ALA A 42 3.24 16.85 -12.91
CA ALA A 42 4.17 15.85 -12.38
C ALA A 42 3.44 14.65 -11.77
N ILE A 43 2.35 14.90 -11.02
CA ILE A 43 1.51 13.84 -10.43
C ILE A 43 0.90 12.98 -11.53
N TYR A 44 0.28 13.62 -12.52
CA TYR A 44 -0.41 12.90 -13.59
C TYR A 44 0.56 12.13 -14.49
N ALA A 45 1.71 12.71 -14.82
CA ALA A 45 2.76 12.03 -15.58
C ALA A 45 3.28 10.78 -14.84
N LEU A 46 3.57 10.89 -13.54
CA LEU A 46 4.00 9.76 -12.73
C LEU A 46 2.92 8.67 -12.62
N HIS A 47 1.65 9.08 -12.49
CA HIS A 47 0.52 8.15 -12.46
C HIS A 47 0.41 7.32 -13.75
N LEU A 48 0.52 7.98 -14.91
CA LEU A 48 0.50 7.30 -16.21
C LEU A 48 1.70 6.34 -16.36
N GLN A 49 2.89 6.79 -16.00
CA GLN A 49 4.11 5.97 -16.05
C GLN A 49 3.97 4.71 -15.19
N ALA A 50 3.42 4.84 -13.99
CA ALA A 50 3.25 3.70 -13.09
C ALA A 50 2.21 2.70 -13.61
N ILE A 51 1.10 3.17 -14.19
CA ILE A 51 0.07 2.31 -14.77
C ILE A 51 0.62 1.54 -15.97
N ASP A 52 1.32 2.23 -16.87
CA ASP A 52 1.95 1.62 -18.05
C ASP A 52 2.92 0.50 -17.64
N ALA A 53 3.80 0.77 -16.67
CA ALA A 53 4.77 -0.20 -16.17
C ALA A 53 4.14 -1.39 -15.45
N MET A 54 2.89 -1.30 -14.95
CA MET A 54 2.23 -2.45 -14.34
C MET A 54 1.66 -3.44 -15.37
N GLY A 55 1.41 -3.01 -16.60
CA GLY A 55 0.92 -3.87 -17.69
C GLY A 55 -0.53 -4.38 -17.59
N ASP A 56 -1.20 -4.24 -16.44
CA ASP A 56 -2.61 -4.60 -16.26
C ASP A 56 -3.43 -3.46 -15.62
N ALA A 57 -4.24 -2.80 -16.44
CA ALA A 57 -5.13 -1.72 -16.03
C ALA A 57 -6.23 -2.15 -15.04
N ALA A 58 -6.53 -3.45 -14.92
CA ALA A 58 -7.50 -3.94 -13.95
C ALA A 58 -6.94 -3.94 -12.51
N LEU A 59 -5.64 -3.75 -12.31
CA LEU A 59 -5.00 -3.78 -10.98
C LEU A 59 -5.02 -2.44 -10.24
N VAL A 60 -5.08 -1.32 -10.96
CA VAL A 60 -5.12 0.04 -10.41
C VAL A 60 -6.19 0.83 -11.16
N LYS A 61 -6.97 1.63 -10.42
CA LYS A 61 -7.92 2.53 -11.06
C LYS A 61 -7.14 3.63 -11.82
N PRO A 62 -7.35 3.81 -13.13
CA PRO A 62 -6.76 4.92 -13.86
C PRO A 62 -7.46 6.22 -13.47
N GLU A 63 -6.96 6.86 -12.41
CA GLU A 63 -7.41 8.20 -12.04
C GLU A 63 -7.13 9.22 -13.15
N THR A 64 -8.01 10.20 -13.25
CA THR A 64 -7.93 11.24 -14.29
C THR A 64 -7.15 12.45 -13.79
N ARG A 65 -6.64 13.27 -14.73
CA ARG A 65 -6.06 14.57 -14.37
C ARG A 65 -7.04 15.46 -13.60
N ALA A 66 -8.33 15.40 -13.96
CA ALA A 66 -9.39 16.15 -13.27
C ALA A 66 -9.60 15.68 -11.82
N PHE A 67 -9.46 14.37 -11.55
CA PHE A 67 -9.49 13.85 -10.18
C PHE A 67 -8.39 14.48 -9.34
N PHE A 68 -7.13 14.46 -9.80
CA PHE A 68 -6.01 15.07 -9.07
C PHE A 68 -6.20 16.57 -8.87
N ALA A 69 -6.67 17.28 -9.90
CA ALA A 69 -6.99 18.70 -9.79
C ALA A 69 -8.03 18.98 -8.70
N GLY A 70 -9.09 18.17 -8.62
CA GLY A 70 -10.12 18.30 -7.58
C GLY A 70 -9.58 18.04 -6.16
N ILE A 71 -8.67 17.09 -5.99
CA ILE A 71 -8.00 16.87 -4.71
C ILE A 71 -7.17 18.10 -4.30
N LEU A 72 -6.37 18.63 -5.23
CA LEU A 72 -5.51 19.81 -5.00
C LEU A 72 -6.34 21.08 -4.74
N ALA A 73 -7.53 21.18 -5.33
CA ALA A 73 -8.48 22.29 -5.14
C ALA A 73 -9.30 22.19 -3.84
N GLY A 74 -8.90 21.35 -2.88
CA GLY A 74 -9.51 21.25 -1.55
C GLY A 74 -10.23 19.93 -1.25
N GLY A 75 -10.40 19.05 -2.24
CA GLY A 75 -11.00 17.72 -2.03
C GLY A 75 -10.15 16.77 -1.17
N GLY A 76 -8.88 17.11 -0.91
CA GLY A 76 -8.02 16.32 -0.04
C GLY A 76 -6.61 16.87 0.09
N ARG A 77 -5.65 15.97 0.24
CA ARG A 77 -4.21 16.25 0.29
C ARG A 77 -3.48 15.22 -0.55
N ILE A 78 -2.38 15.62 -1.16
CA ILE A 78 -1.45 14.71 -1.84
C ILE A 78 -0.08 14.93 -1.21
N VAL A 79 0.54 13.86 -0.71
CA VAL A 79 1.93 13.89 -0.26
C VAL A 79 2.81 13.43 -1.41
N GLY A 80 3.93 14.11 -1.63
CA GLY A 80 4.94 13.72 -2.61
C GLY A 80 6.34 13.56 -2.03
N ALA A 81 7.12 12.67 -2.62
CA ALA A 81 8.55 12.49 -2.40
C ALA A 81 9.32 12.90 -3.64
N PHE A 82 10.35 13.73 -3.48
CA PHE A 82 11.19 14.24 -4.57
C PHE A 82 12.64 13.83 -4.40
N ASP A 83 13.30 13.52 -5.51
CA ASP A 83 14.75 13.48 -5.64
C ASP A 83 15.23 14.41 -6.76
N ASP A 84 16.50 14.29 -7.14
CA ASP A 84 17.15 15.02 -8.23
C ASP A 84 16.46 14.82 -9.59
N LYS A 85 15.66 13.75 -9.74
CA LYS A 85 14.91 13.42 -10.96
C LYS A 85 13.44 13.86 -10.90
N GLY A 86 13.07 14.65 -9.90
CA GLY A 86 11.71 15.13 -9.69
C GLY A 86 10.87 14.21 -8.81
N LEU A 87 9.56 14.17 -9.06
CA LEU A 87 8.60 13.43 -8.23
C LEU A 87 8.85 11.91 -8.34
N ALA A 88 9.32 11.31 -7.25
CA ALA A 88 9.61 9.88 -7.14
C ALA A 88 8.39 9.08 -6.67
N ALA A 89 7.52 9.68 -5.87
CA ALA A 89 6.32 9.02 -5.36
C ALA A 89 5.24 10.05 -4.98
N TYR A 90 3.96 9.67 -5.10
CA TYR A 90 2.85 10.44 -4.54
C TYR A 90 1.83 9.53 -3.83
N GLY A 91 1.10 10.09 -2.88
CA GLY A 91 0.01 9.41 -2.18
C GLY A 91 -1.14 10.36 -1.89
N VAL A 92 -2.34 9.97 -2.31
CA VAL A 92 -3.57 10.76 -2.15
C VAL A 92 -4.28 10.39 -0.87
N LEU A 93 -4.62 11.40 -0.07
CA LEU A 93 -5.59 11.38 1.01
C LEU A 93 -6.81 12.19 0.56
N GLN A 94 -7.88 11.51 0.17
CA GLN A 94 -9.14 12.14 -0.22
C GLN A 94 -10.00 12.34 1.03
N LEU A 95 -10.34 13.60 1.32
CA LEU A 95 -11.12 14.01 2.49
C LEU A 95 -12.59 14.22 2.12
N ASP A 96 -12.85 14.79 0.93
CA ASP A 96 -14.18 14.93 0.38
C ASP A 96 -14.57 13.69 -0.41
N LEU A 97 -15.42 12.85 0.20
CA LEU A 97 -15.85 11.58 -0.36
C LEU A 97 -17.22 11.76 -1.03
N PRO A 98 -17.34 11.51 -2.35
CA PRO A 98 -18.66 11.44 -2.97
C PRO A 98 -19.44 10.25 -2.36
N PRO A 99 -20.80 10.26 -2.42
CA PRO A 99 -21.62 9.19 -1.85
C PRO A 99 -21.24 7.78 -2.32
N SER A 100 -20.79 7.64 -3.58
CA SER A 100 -20.32 6.36 -4.15
C SER A 100 -19.03 5.80 -3.52
N GLU A 101 -18.30 6.64 -2.79
CA GLU A 101 -17.10 6.30 -2.05
C GLU A 101 -17.31 6.40 -0.53
N ASP A 102 -18.55 6.46 -0.04
CA ASP A 102 -18.81 6.29 1.39
C ASP A 102 -18.70 4.80 1.78
N ALA A 103 -17.65 4.47 2.53
CA ALA A 103 -17.40 3.12 3.03
C ALA A 103 -17.89 2.89 4.46
N ARG A 104 -18.45 3.91 5.15
CA ARG A 104 -18.90 3.78 6.54
C ARG A 104 -19.88 2.63 6.76
N PRO A 105 -20.92 2.42 5.92
CA PRO A 105 -21.86 1.32 6.12
C PRO A 105 -21.20 -0.06 5.99
N VAL A 106 -20.20 -0.19 5.13
CA VAL A 106 -19.48 -1.45 4.91
C VAL A 106 -18.54 -1.77 6.08
N ILE A 107 -17.94 -0.75 6.68
CA ILE A 107 -17.04 -0.89 7.83
C ILE A 107 -17.84 -1.05 9.14
N GLY A 108 -19.08 -0.54 9.19
CA GLY A 108 -19.91 -0.48 10.39
C GLY A 108 -19.68 0.79 11.21
N LEU A 109 -19.33 1.91 10.56
CA LEU A 109 -19.13 3.21 11.20
C LEU A 109 -20.41 4.05 11.16
N ALA A 110 -20.65 4.83 12.21
CA ALA A 110 -21.74 5.80 12.23
C ALA A 110 -21.51 6.92 11.18
N PRO A 111 -22.57 7.51 10.58
CA PRO A 111 -22.43 8.57 9.58
C PRO A 111 -21.64 9.80 10.04
N SER A 112 -21.66 10.10 11.34
CA SER A 112 -20.92 11.21 11.95
C SER A 112 -19.41 10.98 12.03
N VAL A 113 -18.93 9.75 11.83
CA VAL A 113 -17.51 9.41 11.89
C VAL A 113 -16.79 10.00 10.69
N LYS A 114 -15.76 10.82 10.97
CA LYS A 114 -14.85 11.34 9.95
C LYS A 114 -14.02 10.20 9.36
N LEU A 115 -14.25 9.94 8.08
CA LEU A 115 -13.61 8.89 7.28
C LEU A 115 -12.93 9.55 6.08
N ALA A 116 -11.71 9.14 5.78
CA ALA A 116 -11.01 9.54 4.56
C ALA A 116 -10.59 8.31 3.74
N LYS A 117 -10.28 8.53 2.46
CA LYS A 117 -9.83 7.48 1.56
C LYS A 117 -8.38 7.68 1.15
N PHE A 118 -7.59 6.62 1.22
CA PHE A 118 -6.31 6.54 0.51
C PHE A 118 -6.60 6.21 -0.96
N ALA A 119 -6.92 7.24 -1.73
CA ALA A 119 -7.54 7.09 -3.05
C ALA A 119 -6.57 6.68 -4.18
N GLY A 120 -5.27 6.69 -3.90
CA GLY A 120 -4.25 6.25 -4.83
C GLY A 120 -2.85 6.52 -4.26
N ALA A 121 -1.88 5.73 -4.72
CA ALA A 121 -0.47 6.01 -4.51
C ALA A 121 0.31 5.41 -5.67
N SER A 122 1.33 6.13 -6.11
CA SER A 122 2.25 5.65 -7.14
C SER A 122 3.68 5.91 -6.73
N VAL A 123 4.55 5.01 -7.13
CA VAL A 123 6.00 5.13 -7.01
C VAL A 123 6.55 4.97 -8.42
N ARG A 124 7.52 5.80 -8.77
CA ARG A 124 8.22 5.74 -10.05
C ARG A 124 8.79 4.33 -10.25
N PRO A 125 8.63 3.69 -11.42
CA PRO A 125 9.01 2.29 -11.60
C PRO A 125 10.45 1.96 -11.23
N SER A 126 11.38 2.87 -11.51
CA SER A 126 12.80 2.74 -11.15
C SER A 126 13.09 2.82 -9.65
N ASP A 127 12.10 3.16 -8.82
CA ASP A 127 12.19 3.25 -7.36
C ASP A 127 11.34 2.18 -6.65
N TRP A 128 10.78 1.23 -7.39
CA TRP A 128 10.10 0.08 -6.79
C TRP A 128 11.06 -0.74 -5.91
N GLY A 129 10.53 -1.30 -4.82
CA GLY A 129 11.35 -2.01 -3.82
C GLY A 129 12.02 -1.10 -2.78
N ARG A 130 12.06 0.22 -2.97
CA ARG A 130 12.66 1.18 -2.01
C ARG A 130 11.76 1.54 -0.81
N ARG A 131 10.72 0.74 -0.52
CA ARG A 131 9.74 0.95 0.56
C ARG A 131 8.99 2.30 0.54
N LEU A 132 8.99 3.02 -0.60
CA LEU A 132 8.32 4.32 -0.71
C LEU A 132 6.80 4.25 -0.57
N HIS A 133 6.18 3.14 -0.94
CA HIS A 133 4.73 2.98 -0.74
C HIS A 133 4.36 2.91 0.74
N GLY A 134 5.13 2.19 1.56
CA GLY A 134 5.00 2.19 3.01
C GLY A 134 5.20 3.59 3.61
N ALA A 135 6.26 4.28 3.21
CA ALA A 135 6.49 5.66 3.66
C ALA A 135 5.34 6.61 3.28
N LEU A 136 4.74 6.45 2.09
CA LEU A 136 3.54 7.20 1.71
C LEU A 136 2.31 6.87 2.56
N ILE A 137 2.17 5.64 3.06
CA ILE A 137 1.11 5.29 4.02
C ILE A 137 1.30 6.07 5.31
N ASP A 138 2.51 6.07 5.87
CA ASP A 138 2.83 6.80 7.11
C ASP A 138 2.56 8.30 6.97
N GLN A 139 3.04 8.91 5.89
CA GLN A 139 2.82 10.34 5.63
C GLN A 139 1.32 10.69 5.49
N ARG A 140 0.53 9.83 4.84
CA ARG A 140 -0.92 10.04 4.71
C ARG A 140 -1.65 9.82 6.03
N LEU A 141 -1.18 8.93 6.90
CA LEU A 141 -1.72 8.77 8.25
C LEU A 141 -1.49 10.04 9.09
N GLU A 142 -0.31 10.63 9.02
CA GLU A 142 -0.03 11.89 9.72
C GLU A 142 -0.85 13.06 9.15
N ALA A 143 -1.01 13.14 7.83
CA ALA A 143 -1.93 14.11 7.21
C ALA A 143 -3.39 13.89 7.65
N ALA A 144 -3.84 12.64 7.79
CA ALA A 144 -5.17 12.30 8.27
C ALA A 144 -5.37 12.70 9.74
N ARG A 145 -4.36 12.45 10.59
CA ARG A 145 -4.33 12.88 11.99
C ARG A 145 -4.46 14.40 12.10
N GLY A 146 -3.67 15.14 11.33
CA GLY A 146 -3.74 16.61 11.29
C GLY A 146 -5.09 17.15 10.81
N ALA A 147 -5.82 16.41 9.98
CA ALA A 147 -7.16 16.75 9.53
C ALA A 147 -8.30 16.30 10.49
N GLY A 148 -7.96 15.67 11.63
CA GLY A 148 -8.94 15.14 12.57
C GLY A 148 -9.77 13.98 12.00
N VAL A 149 -9.21 13.22 11.06
CA VAL A 149 -9.82 12.01 10.51
C VAL A 149 -9.66 10.86 11.51
N ALA A 150 -10.75 10.17 11.84
CA ALA A 150 -10.71 9.06 12.79
C ALA A 150 -10.35 7.73 12.12
N HIS A 151 -10.82 7.52 10.88
CA HIS A 151 -10.65 6.28 10.14
C HIS A 151 -10.20 6.54 8.72
N VAL A 152 -9.38 5.65 8.19
CA VAL A 152 -8.95 5.65 6.80
C VAL A 152 -9.24 4.31 6.16
N TYR A 153 -9.59 4.33 4.88
CA TYR A 153 -9.74 3.12 4.09
C TYR A 153 -9.09 3.27 2.72
N ALA A 154 -8.75 2.14 2.12
CA ALA A 154 -8.22 2.02 0.78
C ALA A 154 -8.97 0.91 0.02
N THR A 155 -8.83 0.90 -1.29
CA THR A 155 -9.23 -0.24 -2.11
C THR A 155 -8.08 -0.75 -2.95
N ALA A 156 -7.96 -2.07 -3.07
CA ALA A 156 -6.89 -2.70 -3.84
C ALA A 156 -7.42 -3.93 -4.58
N ALA A 157 -6.96 -4.15 -5.82
CA ALA A 157 -7.28 -5.37 -6.55
C ALA A 157 -6.66 -6.58 -5.82
N PRO A 158 -7.35 -7.75 -5.80
CA PRO A 158 -6.75 -9.00 -5.32
C PRO A 158 -5.36 -9.29 -5.93
N GLY A 159 -5.21 -9.07 -7.24
CA GLY A 159 -3.92 -9.22 -7.94
C GLY A 159 -2.88 -8.13 -7.66
N ASN A 160 -3.23 -7.02 -7.01
CA ASN A 160 -2.30 -5.93 -6.73
C ASN A 160 -1.62 -6.13 -5.37
N ALA A 161 -0.82 -7.21 -5.28
CA ALA A 161 -0.09 -7.57 -4.07
C ALA A 161 0.77 -6.43 -3.52
N ARG A 162 1.43 -5.66 -4.39
CA ARG A 162 2.25 -4.50 -4.00
C ARG A 162 1.47 -3.50 -3.17
N SER A 163 0.20 -3.26 -3.49
CA SER A 163 -0.62 -2.29 -2.77
C SER A 163 -1.11 -2.84 -1.43
N TRP A 164 -1.83 -3.98 -1.45
CA TRP A 164 -2.49 -4.46 -0.24
C TRP A 164 -1.53 -5.04 0.80
N THR A 165 -0.37 -5.59 0.40
CA THR A 165 0.66 -6.05 1.38
C THR A 165 1.18 -4.89 2.22
N ASN A 166 1.55 -3.77 1.58
CA ASN A 166 1.99 -2.56 2.28
C ASN A 166 0.90 -2.01 3.22
N LEU A 167 -0.38 -2.11 2.85
CA LEU A 167 -1.49 -1.71 3.71
C LEU A 167 -1.62 -2.64 4.93
N LEU A 168 -1.56 -3.96 4.74
CA LEU A 168 -1.61 -4.92 5.84
C LEU A 168 -0.40 -4.76 6.79
N ASP A 169 0.80 -4.56 6.24
CA ASP A 169 2.02 -4.28 7.03
C ASP A 169 1.89 -2.99 7.85
N ALA A 170 1.14 -2.01 7.35
CA ALA A 170 0.82 -0.77 8.06
C ALA A 170 -0.37 -0.92 9.04
N GLY A 171 -0.81 -2.15 9.33
CA GLY A 171 -1.86 -2.47 10.29
C GLY A 171 -3.28 -2.21 9.79
N PHE A 172 -3.49 -2.16 8.48
CA PHE A 172 -4.84 -2.19 7.92
C PHE A 172 -5.37 -3.63 7.90
N HIS A 173 -6.70 -3.76 7.86
CA HIS A 173 -7.35 -5.05 7.75
C HIS A 173 -8.38 -5.05 6.62
N ILE A 174 -8.44 -6.15 5.87
CA ILE A 174 -9.44 -6.33 4.81
C ILE A 174 -10.78 -6.67 5.47
N ARG A 175 -11.80 -5.84 5.20
CA ARG A 175 -13.15 -6.00 5.79
C ARG A 175 -14.24 -6.32 4.78
N ALA A 176 -13.98 -6.09 3.50
CA ALA A 176 -14.92 -6.46 2.46
C ALA A 176 -14.21 -6.72 1.14
N LEU A 177 -14.90 -7.44 0.28
CA LEU A 177 -14.56 -7.63 -1.13
C LEU A 177 -15.76 -7.14 -1.95
N LYS A 178 -15.55 -6.14 -2.79
CA LYS A 178 -16.63 -5.49 -3.55
C LYS A 178 -16.23 -5.35 -5.02
N ARG A 179 -17.23 -5.34 -5.92
CA ARG A 179 -17.02 -4.93 -7.31
C ARG A 179 -16.98 -3.41 -7.38
N LYS A 180 -15.92 -2.84 -7.95
CA LYS A 180 -15.75 -1.40 -8.22
C LYS A 180 -15.06 -1.21 -9.57
N TYR A 181 -15.16 0.01 -10.12
CA TYR A 181 -14.37 0.45 -11.28
C TYR A 181 -14.52 -0.46 -12.51
N GLY A 182 -15.73 -0.56 -13.07
CA GLY A 182 -16.00 -1.44 -14.21
C GLY A 182 -16.24 -2.90 -13.84
N GLY A 183 -16.58 -3.19 -12.57
CA GLY A 183 -16.96 -4.53 -12.12
C GLY A 183 -15.81 -5.38 -11.58
N HIS A 184 -14.60 -4.84 -11.51
CA HIS A 184 -13.44 -5.53 -10.97
C HIS A 184 -13.52 -5.69 -9.45
N TRP A 185 -13.02 -6.83 -8.96
CA TRP A 185 -12.92 -7.08 -7.53
C TRP A 185 -11.91 -6.14 -6.88
N ARG A 186 -12.30 -5.62 -5.71
CA ARG A 186 -11.47 -4.77 -4.84
C ARG A 186 -11.66 -5.20 -3.39
N TYR A 187 -10.56 -5.53 -2.73
CA TYR A 187 -10.50 -5.53 -1.28
C TYR A 187 -10.73 -4.12 -0.77
N LEU A 188 -11.57 -3.98 0.24
CA LEU A 188 -11.71 -2.79 1.06
C LEU A 188 -10.89 -3.02 2.33
N VAL A 189 -9.81 -2.25 2.46
CA VAL A 189 -8.84 -2.35 3.55
C VAL A 189 -9.01 -1.11 4.42
N PHE A 190 -9.12 -1.27 5.74
CA PHE A 190 -9.40 -0.15 6.64
C PHE A 190 -8.52 -0.17 7.88
N ARG A 191 -8.36 1.00 8.51
CA ARG A 191 -7.69 1.18 9.80
C ARG A 191 -8.23 2.41 10.52
N ALA A 192 -8.26 2.37 11.85
CA ALA A 192 -8.40 3.57 12.69
C ALA A 192 -7.04 4.30 12.79
N VAL A 193 -7.03 5.62 12.58
CA VAL A 193 -5.78 6.42 12.46
C VAL A 193 -4.91 6.32 13.73
N ASP A 194 -5.54 6.26 14.90
CA ASP A 194 -4.83 6.25 16.20
C ASP A 194 -4.54 4.85 16.74
N LYS A 195 -5.09 3.80 16.15
CA LYS A 195 -4.80 2.43 16.60
C LYS A 195 -3.44 1.98 16.08
N LYS A 196 -2.63 1.44 16.98
CA LYS A 196 -1.44 0.66 16.62
C LYS A 196 -1.87 -0.69 16.02
N PRO A 197 -1.05 -1.29 15.13
CA PRO A 197 -1.28 -2.64 14.66
C PRO A 197 -1.39 -3.59 15.86
N GLN A 198 -2.44 -4.40 15.91
CA GLN A 198 -2.55 -5.51 16.85
C GLN A 198 -2.32 -6.81 16.08
N ALA A 199 -1.44 -7.67 16.63
CA ALA A 199 -1.28 -9.01 16.11
C ALA A 199 -2.54 -9.84 16.42
N SER A 200 -3.07 -10.53 15.41
CA SER A 200 -4.07 -11.60 15.63
C SER A 200 -3.34 -12.90 15.97
N GLY A 201 -3.88 -13.67 16.92
CA GLY A 201 -3.31 -14.93 17.38
C GLY A 201 -4.38 -15.90 17.85
N ALA A 202 -5.46 -16.06 17.07
CA ALA A 202 -6.54 -16.97 17.42
C ALA A 202 -6.33 -18.36 16.78
N GLU A 203 -6.80 -19.41 17.46
CA GLU A 203 -6.66 -20.83 17.04
C GLU A 203 -7.43 -21.21 15.75
N HIS A 204 -8.15 -20.27 15.13
CA HIS A 204 -9.02 -20.51 13.96
C HIS A 204 -8.70 -19.64 12.74
N ASP A 205 -7.47 -19.12 12.63
CA ASP A 205 -7.09 -18.30 11.48
C ASP A 205 -6.94 -19.16 10.20
N LEU A 206 -7.45 -18.65 9.07
CA LEU A 206 -7.52 -19.38 7.81
C LEU A 206 -6.73 -18.67 6.71
N TRP A 207 -5.79 -19.39 6.08
CA TRP A 207 -5.10 -18.90 4.90
C TRP A 207 -5.95 -19.08 3.64
N SER A 208 -5.96 -18.07 2.78
CA SER A 208 -6.58 -18.10 1.46
C SER A 208 -5.64 -17.48 0.45
N ALA A 209 -5.56 -18.05 -0.76
CA ALA A 209 -4.89 -17.39 -1.87
C ALA A 209 -5.51 -16.00 -2.07
N ALA A 210 -4.66 -14.99 -2.22
CA ALA A 210 -5.09 -13.60 -2.34
C ALA A 210 -5.94 -13.35 -3.60
N THR A 211 -5.88 -14.23 -4.59
CA THR A 211 -6.68 -14.17 -5.82
C THR A 211 -7.94 -15.05 -5.78
N ASP A 212 -8.11 -15.89 -4.74
CA ASP A 212 -9.34 -16.67 -4.55
C ASP A 212 -10.45 -15.78 -3.96
N THR A 213 -11.07 -15.03 -4.86
CA THR A 213 -12.17 -14.11 -4.50
C THR A 213 -13.38 -14.83 -3.93
N GLY A 214 -13.61 -16.11 -4.28
CA GLY A 214 -14.75 -16.88 -3.79
C GLY A 214 -14.59 -17.24 -2.32
N LYS A 215 -13.42 -17.77 -1.94
CA LYS A 215 -13.08 -18.06 -0.54
C LYS A 215 -12.99 -16.78 0.28
N ALA A 216 -12.32 -15.75 -0.22
CA ALA A 216 -12.22 -14.46 0.48
C ALA A 216 -13.60 -13.83 0.73
N HIS A 217 -14.51 -13.83 -0.26
CA HIS A 217 -15.86 -13.32 -0.09
C HIS A 217 -16.64 -14.08 1.01
N ARG A 218 -16.53 -15.41 1.04
CA ARG A 218 -17.17 -16.26 2.04
C ARG A 218 -16.66 -15.97 3.46
N LEU A 219 -15.35 -15.97 3.65
CA LEU A 219 -14.73 -15.71 4.95
C LEU A 219 -15.10 -14.32 5.49
N LEU A 220 -15.08 -13.30 4.63
CA LEU A 220 -15.49 -11.94 5.01
C LEU A 220 -16.97 -11.88 5.41
N ALA A 221 -17.86 -12.63 4.74
CA ALA A 221 -19.27 -12.72 5.10
C ALA A 221 -19.51 -13.45 6.43
N GLU A 222 -18.63 -14.38 6.81
CA GLU A 222 -18.67 -15.11 8.08
C GLU A 222 -18.05 -14.32 9.26
N GLY A 223 -17.60 -13.08 9.03
CA GLY A 223 -17.08 -12.18 10.06
C GLY A 223 -15.55 -12.25 10.25
N TYR A 224 -14.83 -12.90 9.35
CA TYR A 224 -13.37 -12.81 9.33
C TYR A 224 -12.90 -11.48 8.75
N ALA A 225 -11.68 -11.07 9.10
CA ALA A 225 -10.96 -10.00 8.44
C ALA A 225 -9.60 -10.50 7.95
N GLY A 226 -9.14 -9.99 6.81
CA GLY A 226 -7.77 -10.24 6.35
C GLY A 226 -6.79 -9.42 7.17
N THR A 227 -5.91 -10.05 7.93
CA THR A 227 -5.05 -9.38 8.93
C THR A 227 -3.57 -9.46 8.64
N ALA A 228 -3.12 -10.51 7.95
CA ALA A 228 -1.72 -10.72 7.62
C ALA A 228 -1.59 -11.34 6.23
N TRP A 229 -0.36 -11.48 5.76
CA TRP A 229 -0.07 -12.09 4.49
C TRP A 229 1.22 -12.89 4.53
N ARG A 230 1.38 -13.79 3.56
CA ARG A 230 2.65 -14.48 3.30
C ARG A 230 2.85 -14.63 1.80
N ARG A 231 4.11 -14.69 1.39
CA ARG A 231 4.47 -15.10 0.04
C ARG A 231 4.54 -16.62 -0.02
N ARG A 232 4.06 -17.20 -1.12
CA ARG A 232 4.16 -18.62 -1.42
C ARG A 232 5.41 -18.89 -2.25
N ASP A 233 5.87 -20.15 -2.24
CA ASP A 233 7.04 -20.58 -3.01
C ASP A 233 6.85 -20.41 -4.52
N ASP A 234 5.60 -20.52 -5.00
CA ASP A 234 5.22 -20.28 -6.40
C ASP A 234 5.19 -18.79 -6.80
N GLY A 235 5.59 -17.90 -5.89
CA GLY A 235 5.56 -16.45 -6.08
C GLY A 235 4.19 -15.81 -5.88
N GLY A 236 3.15 -16.60 -5.63
CA GLY A 236 1.83 -16.13 -5.23
C GLY A 236 1.81 -15.60 -3.80
N TYR A 237 0.64 -15.13 -3.38
CA TYR A 237 0.44 -14.60 -2.03
C TYR A 237 -0.81 -15.18 -1.40
N ASP A 238 -0.73 -15.46 -0.10
CA ASP A 238 -1.90 -15.78 0.72
C ASP A 238 -2.18 -14.65 1.70
N ILE A 239 -3.45 -14.52 2.08
CA ILE A 239 -3.94 -13.63 3.14
C ILE A 239 -4.43 -14.50 4.30
N LEU A 240 -4.04 -14.13 5.51
CA LEU A 240 -4.55 -14.71 6.75
C LEU A 240 -5.88 -14.04 7.08
N PHE A 241 -6.94 -14.82 7.17
CA PHE A 241 -8.24 -14.36 7.64
C PHE A 241 -8.41 -14.78 9.10
N ALA A 242 -8.51 -13.80 9.99
CA ALA A 242 -8.71 -14.00 11.43
C ALA A 242 -10.11 -13.54 11.84
N ARG A 243 -10.76 -14.29 12.74
CA ARG A 243 -12.09 -13.93 13.24
C ARG A 243 -11.98 -12.67 14.11
N GLN A 244 -12.82 -11.69 13.85
CA GLN A 244 -12.87 -10.51 14.71
C GLN A 244 -13.60 -10.89 16.02
N ALA A 245 -13.01 -10.54 17.17
CA ALA A 245 -13.63 -10.72 18.48
C ALA A 245 -14.78 -9.72 18.71
#